data_AF-A0A6L7YIE2-F1
#
_entry.id   AF-A0A6L7YIE2-F1
#
_cell.length_a   1.000
_cell.length_b   1.000
_cell.length_c   1.000
_cell.angle_alpha   90.00
_cell.angle_beta   90.00
_cell.angle_gamma   90.00
#
_symmetry.space_group_name_H-M   'P 1'
#
loop_
_entity.id
_entity.type
_entity.pdbx_description
1 polymer ?
#
loop_
_entity_poly.entity_id
_entity_poly.type
_entity_poly.pdbx_seq_one_letter_code
_entity_poly.pdbx_strand_id
1 'polypeptide(L)'
;MSGGAGVASNEERLISLLDENLTIEGRSPGDPLNLDRNIAEAGVSSQDIAAFLRLVNEEFGTSISAGDCGDLLTPRSLLEYVEANAA
;
A
#
# COMPACT_ATOMS: atom_id res chain seq x y z
N MET A 1 -24.46 -15.45 -12.70
CA MET A 1 -23.05 -15.55 -12.27
C MET A 1 -23.01 -15.03 -10.84
N SER A 2 -23.11 -15.94 -9.86
CA SER A 2 -23.00 -15.59 -8.44
C SER A 2 -21.52 -15.40 -8.13
N GLY A 3 -21.05 -14.16 -8.00
CA GLY A 3 -19.76 -13.83 -7.39
C GLY A 3 -20.09 -13.04 -6.13
N GLY A 4 -19.84 -13.64 -4.96
CA GLY A 4 -20.20 -13.03 -3.68
C GLY A 4 -19.60 -11.64 -3.54
N ALA A 5 -20.32 -10.77 -2.83
CA ALA A 5 -19.72 -9.62 -2.17
C ALA A 5 -18.71 -10.16 -1.13
N GLY A 6 -17.53 -10.57 -1.61
CA GLY A 6 -16.42 -10.99 -0.79
C GLY A 6 -15.78 -9.75 -0.22
N VAL A 7 -15.44 -9.80 1.07
CA VAL A 7 -14.49 -8.85 1.67
C VAL A 7 -13.29 -8.70 0.72
N ALA A 8 -13.03 -7.47 0.28
CA ALA A 8 -11.87 -7.17 -0.56
C ALA A 8 -10.61 -7.70 0.14
N SER A 9 -9.74 -8.35 -0.64
CA SER A 9 -8.49 -8.91 -0.13
C SER A 9 -7.61 -7.79 0.41
N ASN A 10 -6.70 -8.07 1.35
CA ASN A 10 -5.77 -7.07 1.86
C ASN A 10 -4.98 -6.40 0.73
N GLU A 11 -4.65 -7.15 -0.33
CA GLU A 11 -4.04 -6.64 -1.56
C GLU A 11 -4.93 -5.58 -2.24
N GLU A 12 -6.20 -5.91 -2.50
CA GLU A 12 -7.14 -5.00 -3.16
C GLU A 12 -7.31 -3.71 -2.35
N ARG A 13 -7.44 -3.84 -1.02
CA ARG A 13 -7.57 -2.69 -0.11
C ARG A 13 -6.31 -1.84 -0.07
N LEU A 14 -5.13 -2.45 -0.08
CA LEU A 14 -3.85 -1.75 -0.12
C LEU A 14 -3.67 -1.00 -1.45
N ILE A 15 -4.02 -1.63 -2.58
CA ILE A 15 -3.96 -1.00 -3.90
C ILE A 15 -4.94 0.18 -3.98
N SER A 16 -6.17 0.04 -3.48
CA SER A 16 -7.13 1.14 -3.41
C SER A 16 -6.60 2.29 -2.56
N LEU A 17 -6.11 2.02 -1.35
CA LEU A 17 -5.49 3.03 -0.48
C LEU A 17 -4.34 3.76 -1.18
N LEU A 18 -3.52 3.03 -1.93
CA LEU A 18 -2.40 3.60 -2.65
C LEU A 18 -2.87 4.47 -3.83
N ASP A 19 -3.84 4.02 -4.61
CA ASP A 19 -4.40 4.78 -5.74
C ASP A 19 -5.17 6.04 -5.28
N GLU A 20 -5.78 6.00 -4.11
CA GLU A 20 -6.54 7.12 -3.53
C GLU A 20 -5.64 8.17 -2.87
N ASN A 21 -4.47 7.77 -2.34
CA ASN A 21 -3.64 8.64 -1.52
C ASN A 21 -2.26 8.95 -2.11
N LEU A 22 -1.78 8.16 -3.07
CA LEU A 22 -0.46 8.32 -3.68
C LEU A 22 -0.56 8.51 -5.19
N THR A 23 0.23 9.45 -5.71
CA THR A 23 0.42 9.62 -7.15
C THR A 23 1.76 9.03 -7.54
N ILE A 24 1.74 7.94 -8.32
CA ILE A 24 2.95 7.30 -8.83
C ILE A 24 3.26 7.84 -10.24
N GLU A 25 4.47 8.34 -10.46
CA GLU A 25 4.90 8.79 -11.77
C GLU A 25 4.90 7.65 -12.79
N GLY A 26 4.22 7.89 -13.91
CA GLY A 26 4.09 6.94 -15.00
C GLY A 26 3.04 5.84 -14.78
N ARG A 27 2.18 5.97 -13.77
CA ARG A 27 1.04 5.07 -13.52
C ARG A 27 -0.25 5.87 -13.30
N SER A 28 -1.37 5.37 -13.82
CA SER A 28 -2.70 5.89 -13.51
C SER A 28 -3.37 5.02 -12.43
N PRO A 29 -4.27 5.57 -11.60
CA PRO A 29 -5.07 4.76 -10.69
C PRO A 29 -5.86 3.69 -11.48
N GLY A 30 -5.83 2.44 -11.01
CA GLY A 30 -6.39 1.29 -11.71
C GLY A 30 -5.47 0.60 -12.73
N ASP A 31 -4.32 1.16 -13.08
CA ASP A 31 -3.28 0.43 -13.83
C ASP A 31 -2.63 -0.64 -12.93
N PRO A 32 -2.10 -1.73 -13.50
CA PRO A 32 -1.40 -2.76 -12.75
C PRO A 32 -0.26 -2.15 -11.93
N LEU A 33 -0.32 -2.35 -10.61
CA LEU A 33 0.71 -1.90 -9.69
C LEU A 33 1.90 -2.86 -9.73
N ASN A 34 3.09 -2.32 -9.94
CA ASN A 34 4.30 -3.10 -9.78
C ASN A 34 4.61 -3.22 -8.27
N LEU A 35 4.26 -4.37 -7.69
CA LEU A 35 4.44 -4.64 -6.27
C LEU A 35 5.92 -4.75 -5.85
N ASP A 36 6.84 -4.91 -6.80
CA ASP A 36 8.29 -4.98 -6.57
C ASP A 36 8.96 -3.60 -6.66
N ARG A 37 8.26 -2.58 -7.19
CA ARG A 37 8.82 -1.24 -7.36
C ARG A 37 8.72 -0.47 -6.05
N ASN A 38 9.86 0.09 -5.63
CA ASN A 38 9.88 0.97 -4.48
C ASN A 38 9.06 2.25 -4.76
N ILE A 39 8.15 2.58 -3.85
CA ILE A 39 7.21 3.70 -4.01
C ILE A 39 7.96 5.05 -3.99
N ALA A 40 9.06 5.15 -3.24
CA ALA A 40 9.93 6.34 -3.27
C ALA A 40 10.66 6.50 -4.62
N GLU A 41 11.07 5.39 -5.25
CA GLU A 41 11.63 5.40 -6.61
C GLU A 41 10.56 5.65 -7.69
N ALA A 42 9.29 5.67 -7.28
CA ALA A 42 8.15 5.93 -8.15
C ALA A 42 7.75 7.42 -8.19
N GLY A 43 8.60 8.29 -7.64
CA GLY A 43 8.39 9.75 -7.62
C GLY A 43 7.54 10.23 -6.45
N VAL A 44 7.22 9.36 -5.49
CA VAL A 44 6.42 9.71 -4.31
C VAL A 44 7.30 10.38 -3.25
N SER A 45 6.84 11.52 -2.74
CA SER A 45 7.57 12.26 -1.71
C SER A 45 7.56 11.53 -0.38
N SER A 46 8.61 11.71 0.43
CA SER A 46 8.71 11.13 1.78
C SER A 46 7.56 11.56 2.71
N GLN A 47 6.97 12.74 2.49
CA GLN A 47 5.80 13.22 3.23
C GLN A 47 4.55 12.41 2.89
N ASP A 48 4.30 12.13 1.60
CA ASP A 48 3.16 11.35 1.14
C ASP A 48 3.30 9.89 1.57
N ILE A 49 4.52 9.34 1.49
CA ILE A 49 4.84 8.01 2.03
C ILE A 49 4.49 7.94 3.53
N ALA A 50 4.95 8.90 4.33
CA ALA A 50 4.69 8.89 5.76
C ALA A 50 3.20 9.04 6.09
N ALA A 51 2.45 9.80 5.29
CA ALA A 51 1.00 9.90 5.41
C ALA A 51 0.30 8.59 5.04
N PHE A 52 0.70 7.96 3.93
CA PHE A 52 0.16 6.68 3.48
C PHE A 52 0.38 5.57 4.51
N LEU A 53 1.57 5.48 5.11
CA LEU A 53 1.85 4.48 6.15
C LEU A 53 0.94 4.64 7.38
N ARG A 54 0.59 5.88 7.75
CA ARG A 54 -0.37 6.11 8.83
C ARG A 54 -1.74 5.56 8.46
N LEU A 55 -2.20 5.79 7.23
CA LEU A 55 -3.47 5.25 6.74
C LEU A 55 -3.47 3.72 6.72
N VAL A 56 -2.36 3.09 6.29
CA VAL A 56 -2.20 1.63 6.34
C VAL A 56 -2.26 1.12 7.78
N ASN A 57 -1.59 1.81 8.72
CA ASN A 57 -1.66 1.47 10.14
C ASN A 57 -3.10 1.57 10.68
N GLU A 58 -3.83 2.62 10.30
CA GLU A 58 -5.22 2.85 10.73
C GLU A 58 -6.21 1.85 10.09
N GLU A 59 -6.07 1.53 8.80
CA GLU A 59 -6.96 0.59 8.10
C GLU A 59 -6.76 -0.85 8.57
N PHE A 60 -5.50 -1.27 8.74
CA PHE A 60 -5.17 -2.68 9.00
C PHE A 60 -4.81 -2.95 10.48
N GLY A 61 -4.84 -1.95 11.35
CA GLY A 61 -4.48 -2.08 12.76
C GLY A 61 -3.00 -2.39 12.99
N THR A 62 -2.12 -1.97 12.06
CA THR A 62 -0.69 -2.23 12.10
C THR A 62 0.11 -1.06 12.73
N SER A 63 1.42 -1.22 12.89
CA SER A 63 2.29 -0.21 13.52
C SER A 63 3.63 -0.07 12.79
N ILE A 64 3.56 0.28 11.51
CA ILE A 64 4.71 0.49 10.62
C ILE A 64 5.32 1.87 10.92
N SER A 65 6.62 1.89 11.25
CA SER A 65 7.38 3.13 11.45
C SER A 65 8.01 3.61 10.13
N ALA A 66 7.88 4.89 9.83
CA ALA A 66 8.48 5.49 8.62
C ALA A 66 10.01 5.37 8.56
N GLY A 67 10.68 5.19 9.71
CA GLY A 67 12.13 4.96 9.78
C GLY A 67 12.57 3.57 9.32
N ASP A 68 11.71 2.56 9.44
CA ASP A 68 11.94 1.19 8.94
C ASP A 68 11.55 1.05 7.45
N CYS A 69 11.02 2.11 6.86
CA CYS A 69 10.44 2.06 5.52
C CYS A 69 11.50 1.99 4.41
N GLY A 70 12.75 2.38 4.66
CA GLY A 70 13.81 2.33 3.64
C GLY A 70 13.91 0.98 2.92
N ASP A 71 13.71 -0.11 3.67
CA ASP A 71 13.70 -1.48 3.14
C ASP A 71 12.29 -2.03 2.83
N LEU A 72 11.22 -1.45 3.41
CA LEU A 72 9.82 -1.92 3.30
C LEU A 72 8.96 -1.10 2.30
N LEU A 73 9.58 -0.33 1.41
CA LEU A 73 8.88 0.59 0.51
C LEU A 73 8.33 -0.05 -0.77
N THR A 74 8.30 -1.38 -0.86
CA THR A 74 7.59 -2.05 -1.96
C THR A 74 6.16 -2.40 -1.53
N PRO A 75 5.16 -2.26 -2.41
CA PRO A 75 3.80 -2.67 -2.08
C PRO A 75 3.70 -4.15 -1.67
N ARG A 76 4.56 -5.03 -2.20
CA ARG A 76 4.62 -6.43 -1.78
C ARG A 76 5.03 -6.57 -0.32
N SER A 77 6.11 -5.91 0.11
CA SER A 77 6.57 -6.00 1.51
C SER A 77 5.55 -5.44 2.49
N LEU A 78 4.84 -4.37 2.11
CA LEU A 78 3.72 -3.85 2.90
C LEU A 78 2.57 -4.85 2.98
N LEU A 79 2.21 -5.47 1.88
CA LEU A 79 1.18 -6.50 1.85
C LEU A 79 1.55 -7.70 2.73
N GLU A 80 2.77 -8.24 2.60
CA GLU A 80 3.25 -9.34 3.43
C GLU A 80 3.24 -8.97 4.92
N TYR A 81 3.63 -7.74 5.26
CA TYR A 81 3.57 -7.24 6.64
C TYR A 81 2.14 -7.16 7.16
N VAL A 82 1.22 -6.62 6.35
CA VAL A 82 -0.20 -6.52 6.68
C VAL A 82 -0.81 -7.91 6.82
N GLU A 83 -0.55 -8.85 5.91
CA GLU A 83 -1.06 -10.21 6.01
C GLU A 83 -0.54 -10.95 7.26
N ALA A 84 0.68 -10.66 7.70
CA ALA A 84 1.26 -11.27 8.89
C ALA A 84 0.83 -10.62 10.21
N ASN A 85 0.44 -9.33 10.21
CA ASN A 85 0.24 -8.54 11.43
C ASN A 85 -1.12 -7.85 11.54
N ALA A 86 -1.96 -7.88 10.50
CA ALA A 86 -3.30 -7.31 10.56
C ALA A 86 -4.14 -8.05 11.60
N ALA A 87 -4.92 -7.28 12.36
CA ALA A 87 -5.73 -7.74 13.50
C ALA A 87 -7.11 -8.25 13.09
#